data_AF-A0A3M0WT02-F1
#
_entry.id   AF-A0A3M0WT02-F1
#
_cell.length_a   1.000
_cell.length_b   1.000
_cell.length_c   1.000
_cell.angle_alpha   90.00
_cell.angle_beta   90.00
_cell.angle_gamma   90.00
#
_symmetry.space_group_name_H-M   'P 1'
#
loop_
_entity.id
_entity.type
_entity.pdbx_description
1 polymer ?
#
loop_
_entity_poly.entity_id
_entity_poly.type
_entity_poly.pdbx_seq_one_letter_code
_entity_poly.pdbx_strand_id
1 'polypeptide(L)'
;MKLLNLEHTFNVKHKINQIPSDYHFNFIINEPHLVNAKGKLLAAYYLPSWDCAEIRDVALSIAYETKQIAGVTTQSVQFGYQVNGPTHFTRKHKDKFKVISDYAEYIAAAYRYTFPDVFKAQTEAVNKSIPDRWRLNNTIFTNGIINYCNVLPYHYDVGNFEGACTCVLTLSHNIKGGYLVFPKLRVAFEPKDCSIAIFDGYYLLHGVTPFRKLSEDAYRITIVYYTMKEVSNLQRA
;
A
#
# COMPACT_ATOMS: atom_id res chain seq x y z
N MET A 1 -10.83 -7.43 15.42
CA MET A 1 -11.14 -7.37 13.96
C MET A 1 -12.02 -8.56 13.61
N LYS A 2 -12.92 -8.44 12.63
CA LYS A 2 -13.68 -9.59 12.11
C LYS A 2 -12.77 -10.49 11.28
N LEU A 3 -13.15 -11.75 11.08
CA LEU A 3 -12.40 -12.72 10.28
C LEU A 3 -13.26 -13.24 9.13
N LEU A 4 -12.78 -13.05 7.90
CA LEU A 4 -13.32 -13.69 6.71
C LEU A 4 -12.44 -14.90 6.37
N ASN A 5 -12.96 -16.11 6.59
CA ASN A 5 -12.30 -17.35 6.21
C ASN A 5 -12.85 -17.84 4.87
N LEU A 6 -12.01 -17.81 3.84
CA LEU A 6 -12.32 -18.35 2.53
C LEU A 6 -11.88 -19.82 2.46
N GLU A 7 -12.83 -20.71 2.15
CA GLU A 7 -12.56 -22.15 1.99
C GLU A 7 -11.64 -22.43 0.79
N HIS A 8 -11.69 -21.58 -0.23
CA HIS A 8 -10.91 -21.73 -1.44
C HIS A 8 -10.50 -20.37 -2.01
N THR A 9 -9.37 -20.36 -2.71
CA THR A 9 -8.97 -19.27 -3.59
C THR A 9 -9.50 -19.57 -4.98
N PHE A 10 -10.01 -18.55 -5.66
CA PHE A 10 -10.56 -18.71 -7.00
C PHE A 10 -9.43 -18.81 -8.03
N ASN A 11 -9.53 -19.81 -8.91
CA ASN A 11 -8.61 -19.96 -10.04
C ASN A 11 -9.04 -19.00 -11.16
N VAL A 12 -8.61 -17.75 -11.07
CA VAL A 12 -9.00 -16.74 -12.05
C VAL A 12 -7.81 -16.39 -12.93
N LYS A 13 -7.95 -16.62 -14.25
CA LYS A 13 -7.00 -16.22 -15.28
C LYS A 13 -7.12 -14.71 -15.56
N HIS A 14 -6.88 -13.88 -14.55
CA HIS A 14 -6.76 -12.43 -14.80
C HIS A 14 -5.41 -12.13 -15.42
N LYS A 15 -5.44 -11.24 -16.42
CA LYS A 15 -4.22 -10.77 -17.06
C LYS A 15 -3.63 -9.65 -16.21
N ILE A 16 -2.32 -9.71 -15.98
CA ILE A 16 -1.56 -8.54 -15.57
C ILE A 16 -1.88 -7.41 -16.56
N ASN A 17 -1.94 -6.17 -16.08
CA ASN A 17 -2.35 -4.98 -16.85
C ASN A 17 -3.84 -4.89 -17.22
N GLN A 18 -4.69 -5.82 -16.76
CA GLN A 18 -6.14 -5.67 -16.85
C GLN A 18 -6.67 -4.74 -15.73
N ILE A 19 -7.58 -3.83 -16.06
CA ILE A 19 -8.26 -2.99 -15.06
C ILE A 19 -9.29 -3.84 -14.27
N PRO A 20 -9.29 -3.77 -12.93
CA PRO A 20 -10.30 -4.43 -12.10
C PRO A 20 -11.71 -3.89 -12.35
N SER A 21 -12.71 -4.76 -12.25
CA SER A 21 -14.13 -4.41 -12.34
C SER A 21 -14.93 -5.14 -11.26
N ASP A 22 -16.19 -4.74 -11.09
CA ASP A 22 -17.08 -5.26 -10.05
C ASP A 22 -17.40 -6.75 -10.21
N TYR A 23 -17.12 -7.36 -11.37
CA TYR A 23 -17.27 -8.80 -11.60
C TYR A 23 -16.18 -9.65 -10.92
N HIS A 24 -15.09 -9.01 -10.49
CA HIS A 24 -13.90 -9.70 -9.96
C HIS A 24 -13.95 -9.96 -8.44
N PHE A 25 -14.96 -9.46 -7.74
CA PHE A 25 -15.13 -9.68 -6.31
C PHE A 25 -16.61 -9.88 -5.93
N ASN A 26 -16.83 -10.53 -4.80
CA ASN A 26 -18.16 -10.77 -4.21
C ASN A 26 -18.32 -10.06 -2.87
N PHE A 27 -17.19 -9.80 -2.19
CA PHE A 27 -17.18 -9.22 -0.85
C PHE A 27 -16.51 -7.85 -0.91
N ILE A 28 -17.23 -6.83 -0.46
CA ILE A 28 -16.67 -5.51 -0.18
C ILE A 28 -16.46 -5.43 1.33
N ILE A 29 -15.22 -5.22 1.74
CA ILE A 29 -14.85 -5.01 3.15
C ILE A 29 -14.73 -3.51 3.40
N ASN A 30 -15.47 -3.03 4.39
CA ASN A 30 -15.57 -1.60 4.76
C ASN A 30 -15.46 -1.34 6.28
N GLU A 31 -15.13 -2.37 7.03
CA GLU A 31 -14.90 -2.36 8.47
C GLU A 31 -13.72 -3.29 8.81
N PRO A 32 -13.10 -3.18 10.00
CA PRO A 32 -11.88 -3.90 10.30
C PRO A 32 -12.00 -5.43 10.15
N HIS A 33 -11.23 -6.01 9.22
CA HIS A 33 -11.29 -7.42 8.84
C HIS A 33 -9.91 -8.03 8.60
N LEU A 34 -9.76 -9.29 8.99
CA LEU A 34 -8.71 -10.17 8.55
C LEU A 34 -9.27 -11.09 7.45
N VAL A 35 -8.50 -11.33 6.40
CA VAL A 35 -8.88 -12.20 5.28
C VAL A 35 -7.93 -13.38 5.22
N ASN A 36 -8.47 -14.54 5.55
CA ASN A 36 -7.78 -15.82 5.53
C ASN A 36 -8.24 -16.64 4.33
N ALA A 37 -7.33 -17.41 3.75
CA ALA A 37 -7.69 -18.51 2.88
C ALA A 37 -6.79 -19.71 3.16
N LYS A 38 -7.37 -20.91 3.25
CA LYS A 38 -6.64 -22.17 3.51
C LYS A 38 -5.71 -22.10 4.74
N GLY A 39 -6.18 -21.48 5.82
CA GLY A 39 -5.43 -21.35 7.07
C GLY A 39 -4.28 -20.33 7.05
N LYS A 40 -4.07 -19.60 5.94
CA LYS A 40 -3.08 -18.52 5.85
C LYS A 40 -3.78 -17.16 5.85
N LEU A 41 -3.30 -16.23 6.67
CA LEU A 41 -3.68 -14.82 6.60
C LEU A 41 -3.04 -14.16 5.38
N LEU A 42 -3.86 -13.53 4.55
CA LEU A 42 -3.42 -13.00 3.24
C LEU A 42 -3.59 -11.49 3.11
N ALA A 43 -4.60 -10.93 3.75
CA ALA A 43 -4.84 -9.50 3.78
C ALA A 43 -5.52 -9.08 5.09
N ALA A 44 -5.32 -7.83 5.48
CA ALA A 44 -5.99 -7.19 6.58
C ALA A 44 -6.47 -5.81 6.14
N TYR A 45 -7.68 -5.45 6.55
CA TYR A 45 -8.26 -4.13 6.42
C TYR A 45 -8.44 -3.56 7.82
N TYR A 46 -7.78 -2.45 8.12
CA TYR A 46 -7.68 -1.89 9.45
C TYR A 46 -8.16 -0.43 9.43
N LEU A 47 -8.91 -0.03 10.47
CA LEU A 47 -9.29 1.36 10.69
C LEU A 47 -8.57 1.85 11.95
N PRO A 48 -7.58 2.76 11.81
CA PRO A 48 -6.88 3.34 12.95
C PRO A 48 -7.80 4.23 13.77
N SER A 49 -7.44 4.38 15.05
CA SER A 49 -8.06 5.36 15.96
C SER A 49 -7.39 6.73 15.93
N TRP A 50 -6.21 6.83 15.32
CA TRP A 50 -5.49 8.09 15.15
C TRP A 50 -6.00 8.85 13.93
N ASP A 51 -5.83 10.17 13.97
CA ASP A 51 -6.28 11.07 12.91
C ASP A 51 -5.27 11.14 11.75
N CYS A 52 -5.79 11.41 10.55
CA CYS A 52 -5.04 11.51 9.31
C CYS A 52 -4.93 12.96 8.78
N ALA A 53 -5.33 14.00 9.52
CA ALA A 53 -5.38 15.36 8.98
C ALA A 53 -4.00 15.88 8.54
N GLU A 54 -2.97 15.72 9.39
CA GLU A 54 -1.63 16.23 9.07
C GLU A 54 -1.03 15.58 7.82
N ILE A 55 -1.07 14.24 7.73
CA ILE A 55 -0.55 13.54 6.55
C ILE A 55 -1.40 13.80 5.31
N ARG A 56 -2.70 14.09 5.48
CA ARG A 56 -3.60 14.49 4.40
C ARG A 56 -3.24 15.85 3.84
N ASP A 57 -3.02 16.84 4.70
CA ASP A 57 -2.60 18.17 4.27
C ASP A 57 -1.28 18.10 3.51
N VAL A 58 -0.33 17.30 4.02
CA VAL A 58 0.92 17.01 3.31
C VAL A 58 0.63 16.40 1.95
N ALA A 59 -0.16 15.33 1.87
CA ALA A 59 -0.41 14.63 0.61
C ALA A 59 -1.17 15.48 -0.43
N LEU A 60 -2.10 16.32 0.00
CA LEU A 60 -2.83 17.25 -0.89
C LEU A 60 -1.92 18.37 -1.41
N SER A 61 -0.90 18.76 -0.65
CA SER A 61 0.04 19.81 -1.05
C SER A 61 1.12 19.36 -2.06
N ILE A 62 1.17 18.06 -2.42
CA ILE A 62 2.21 17.51 -3.30
C ILE A 62 1.89 17.81 -4.78
N ALA A 63 2.90 18.26 -5.51
CA ALA A 63 2.86 18.27 -6.97
C ALA A 63 3.21 16.87 -7.49
N TYR A 64 2.23 16.17 -8.06
CA TYR A 64 2.38 14.79 -8.52
C TYR A 64 2.93 14.71 -9.94
N GLU A 65 3.75 13.68 -10.21
CA GLU A 65 4.23 13.38 -11.56
C GLU A 65 3.19 12.55 -12.32
N THR A 66 2.82 12.99 -13.52
CA THR A 66 1.90 12.25 -14.40
C THR A 66 2.66 11.29 -15.30
N LYS A 67 2.25 10.02 -15.35
CA LYS A 67 2.85 8.93 -16.15
C LYS A 67 1.76 8.10 -16.82
N GLN A 68 2.07 7.50 -17.97
CA GLN A 68 1.24 6.49 -18.62
C GLN A 68 1.74 5.09 -18.26
N ILE A 69 0.89 4.26 -17.66
CA ILE A 69 1.22 2.88 -17.29
C ILE A 69 0.13 1.98 -17.83
N ALA A 70 0.49 1.05 -18.72
CA ALA A 70 -0.43 0.07 -19.29
C ALA A 70 -1.75 0.68 -19.83
N GLY A 71 -1.67 1.85 -20.46
CA GLY A 71 -2.83 2.55 -21.05
C GLY A 71 -3.67 3.36 -20.07
N VAL A 72 -3.24 3.51 -18.81
CA VAL A 72 -3.87 4.44 -17.86
C VAL A 72 -2.93 5.56 -17.43
N THR A 73 -3.52 6.75 -17.28
CA THR A 73 -2.86 7.90 -16.66
C THR A 73 -2.78 7.68 -15.16
N THR A 74 -1.57 7.78 -14.62
CA THR A 74 -1.30 7.72 -13.18
C THR A 74 -0.59 8.99 -12.73
N GLN A 75 -0.92 9.47 -11.54
CA GLN A 75 -0.23 10.58 -10.87
C GLN A 75 0.37 10.05 -9.57
N SER A 76 1.69 10.16 -9.40
CA SER A 76 2.35 9.61 -8.22
C SER A 76 3.66 10.32 -7.89
N VAL A 77 4.14 10.09 -6.67
CA VAL A 77 5.51 10.42 -6.26
C VAL A 77 6.08 9.32 -5.39
N GLN A 78 7.35 8.99 -5.58
CA GLN A 78 8.07 8.03 -4.73
C GLN A 78 8.80 8.77 -3.61
N PHE A 79 8.82 8.20 -2.40
CA PHE A 79 9.53 8.73 -1.23
C PHE A 79 10.41 7.66 -0.58
N GLY A 80 11.29 8.06 0.34
CA GLY A 80 12.27 7.21 1.01
C GLY A 80 13.52 6.98 0.17
N TYR A 81 14.02 5.74 0.15
CA TYR A 81 15.34 5.37 -0.37
C TYR A 81 15.27 4.30 -1.45
N GLN A 82 16.11 4.44 -2.48
CA GLN A 82 16.27 3.51 -3.61
C GLN A 82 17.75 3.15 -3.76
N VAL A 83 18.07 2.28 -4.73
CA VAL A 83 19.45 1.83 -5.03
C VAL A 83 20.44 2.98 -5.28
N ASN A 84 19.96 4.15 -5.70
CA ASN A 84 20.79 5.33 -5.95
C ASN A 84 20.68 6.39 -4.83
N GLY A 85 20.24 5.99 -3.64
CA GLY A 85 20.06 6.87 -2.47
C GLY A 85 18.63 7.41 -2.33
N PRO A 86 18.41 8.54 -1.62
CA PRO A 86 17.08 9.08 -1.37
C PRO A 86 16.39 9.48 -2.68
N THR A 87 15.07 9.32 -2.79
CA THR A 87 14.31 9.77 -3.97
C THR A 87 14.40 11.28 -4.21
N HIS A 88 14.00 11.76 -5.40
CA HIS A 88 13.92 13.21 -5.66
C HIS A 88 13.04 13.93 -4.64
N PHE A 89 11.88 13.35 -4.31
CA PHE A 89 10.95 13.91 -3.33
C PHE A 89 11.58 13.98 -1.94
N THR A 90 12.21 12.90 -1.48
CA THR A 90 12.90 12.85 -0.19
C THR A 90 13.95 13.95 -0.06
N ARG A 91 14.72 14.21 -1.13
CA ARG A 91 15.75 15.26 -1.12
C ARG A 91 15.17 16.67 -1.11
N LYS A 92 14.11 16.90 -1.89
CA LYS A 92 13.56 18.24 -2.15
C LYS A 92 12.53 18.70 -1.11
N HIS A 93 11.78 17.78 -0.53
CA HIS A 93 10.63 18.07 0.33
C HIS A 93 10.82 17.48 1.73
N LYS A 94 11.90 17.88 2.42
CA LYS A 94 12.30 17.32 3.72
C LYS A 94 11.19 17.39 4.78
N ASP A 95 10.49 18.52 4.87
CA ASP A 95 9.43 18.70 5.87
C ASP A 95 8.24 17.77 5.62
N LYS A 96 7.81 17.66 4.35
CA LYS A 96 6.75 16.73 3.93
C LYS A 96 7.18 15.27 4.16
N PHE A 97 8.42 14.95 3.80
CA PHE A 97 8.99 13.63 3.99
C PHE A 97 9.08 13.26 5.48
N LYS A 98 9.36 14.21 6.36
CA LYS A 98 9.36 13.99 7.81
C LYS A 98 7.99 13.50 8.28
N VAL A 99 6.91 14.20 7.96
CA VAL A 99 5.54 13.79 8.32
C VAL A 99 5.21 12.41 7.75
N ILE A 100 5.50 12.16 6.47
CA ILE A 100 5.27 10.85 5.84
C ILE A 100 6.04 9.73 6.56
N SER A 101 7.27 10.01 7.00
CA SER A 101 8.12 9.05 7.72
C SER A 101 7.67 8.84 9.16
N ASP A 102 7.18 9.89 9.84
CA ASP A 102 6.63 9.77 11.19
C ASP A 102 5.40 8.84 11.19
N TYR A 103 4.54 8.95 10.17
CA TYR A 103 3.40 8.03 10.02
C TYR A 103 3.81 6.59 9.73
N ALA A 104 5.03 6.34 9.23
CA ALA A 104 5.51 4.97 9.01
C ALA A 104 5.51 4.17 10.32
N GLU A 105 5.69 4.80 11.48
CA GLU A 105 5.67 4.13 12.79
C GLU A 105 4.26 3.61 13.14
N TYR A 106 3.21 4.42 12.89
CA TYR A 106 1.82 4.00 13.05
C TYR A 106 1.46 2.86 12.10
N ILE A 107 1.93 2.94 10.85
CA ILE A 107 1.71 1.88 9.86
C ILE A 107 2.45 0.60 10.26
N ALA A 108 3.68 0.69 10.74
CA ALA A 108 4.45 -0.45 11.23
C ALA A 108 3.77 -1.10 12.44
N ALA A 109 3.17 -0.31 13.34
CA ALA A 109 2.40 -0.82 14.46
C ALA A 109 1.16 -1.61 14.01
N ALA A 110 0.42 -1.11 13.02
CA ALA A 110 -0.73 -1.82 12.43
C ALA A 110 -0.29 -3.11 11.73
N TYR A 111 0.83 -3.09 11.02
CA TYR A 111 1.40 -4.28 10.40
C TYR A 111 1.84 -5.32 11.43
N ARG A 112 2.58 -4.92 12.47
CA ARG A 112 2.97 -5.81 13.58
C ARG A 112 1.75 -6.42 14.29
N TYR A 113 0.68 -5.65 14.45
CA TYR A 113 -0.55 -6.12 15.10
C TYR A 113 -1.29 -7.17 14.25
N THR A 114 -1.35 -6.96 12.94
CA THR A 114 -2.15 -7.81 12.02
C THR A 114 -1.38 -9.03 11.53
N PHE A 115 -0.08 -8.91 11.26
CA PHE A 115 0.80 -9.97 10.76
C PHE A 115 2.09 -10.09 11.61
N PRO A 116 1.98 -10.46 12.89
CA PRO A 116 3.12 -10.43 13.83
C PRO A 116 4.31 -11.30 13.38
N ASP A 117 4.04 -12.51 12.88
CA ASP A 117 5.10 -13.44 12.46
C ASP A 117 5.83 -12.94 11.20
N VAL A 118 5.06 -12.40 10.25
CA VAL A 118 5.62 -11.82 9.01
C VAL A 118 6.43 -10.57 9.34
N PHE A 119 5.90 -9.70 10.20
CA PHE A 119 6.60 -8.50 10.66
C PHE A 119 7.91 -8.85 11.37
N LYS A 120 7.91 -9.89 12.22
CA LYS A 120 9.12 -10.38 12.89
C LYS A 120 10.16 -10.88 11.88
N ALA A 121 9.77 -11.75 10.96
CA ALA A 121 10.66 -12.28 9.93
C ALA A 121 11.25 -11.16 9.04
N GLN A 122 10.42 -10.19 8.63
CA GLN A 122 10.89 -9.03 7.88
C GLN A 122 11.84 -8.15 8.71
N THR A 123 11.56 -7.94 9.99
CA THR A 123 12.45 -7.19 10.89
C THR A 123 13.82 -7.84 10.98
N GLU A 124 13.89 -9.15 11.14
CA GLU A 124 15.15 -9.90 11.16
C GLU A 124 15.92 -9.76 9.84
N ALA A 125 15.23 -9.91 8.70
CA ALA A 125 15.83 -9.75 7.38
C ALA A 125 16.35 -8.34 7.12
N VAL A 126 15.57 -7.31 7.49
CA VAL A 126 15.93 -5.89 7.36
C VAL A 126 17.10 -5.55 8.27
N ASN A 127 17.09 -6.01 9.54
CA ASN A 127 18.20 -5.81 10.47
C ASN A 127 19.51 -6.42 9.99
N LYS A 128 19.45 -7.54 9.28
CA LYS A 128 20.63 -8.18 8.70
C LYS A 128 21.18 -7.44 7.47
N SER A 129 20.33 -6.82 6.67
CA SER A 129 20.65 -6.44 5.29
C SER A 129 20.50 -4.96 4.96
N ILE A 130 19.90 -4.14 5.83
CA ILE A 130 19.59 -2.74 5.54
C ILE A 130 20.00 -1.85 6.72
N PRO A 131 21.03 -1.00 6.60
CA PRO A 131 21.39 -0.04 7.63
C PRO A 131 20.24 0.91 8.00
N ASP A 132 20.15 1.32 9.28
CA ASP A 132 19.07 2.17 9.80
C ASP A 132 18.90 3.49 9.04
N ARG A 133 20.01 4.08 8.55
CA ARG A 133 20.00 5.32 7.74
C ARG A 133 19.24 5.21 6.41
N TRP A 134 18.94 3.99 5.95
CA TRP A 134 18.18 3.72 4.73
C TRP A 134 16.73 3.32 5.00
N ARG A 135 16.27 3.49 6.24
CA ARG A 135 14.92 3.18 6.70
C ARG A 135 14.13 4.45 6.97
N LEU A 136 12.82 4.34 6.95
CA LEU A 136 11.90 5.41 7.34
C LEU A 136 11.81 5.44 8.86
N ASN A 137 12.48 6.41 9.47
CA ASN A 137 12.62 6.51 10.94
C ASN A 137 13.04 5.17 11.55
N ASN A 138 12.42 4.77 12.66
CA ASN A 138 12.75 3.53 13.38
C ASN A 138 11.94 2.32 12.90
N THR A 139 11.58 2.27 11.62
CA THR A 139 10.71 1.22 11.05
C THR A 139 11.46 0.25 10.14
N ILE A 140 10.77 -0.80 9.70
CA ILE A 140 11.27 -1.76 8.71
C ILE A 140 11.15 -1.26 7.26
N PHE A 141 10.39 -0.19 7.03
CA PHE A 141 10.15 0.34 5.69
C PHE A 141 11.34 1.15 5.21
N THR A 142 11.61 1.09 3.91
CA THR A 142 12.70 1.86 3.29
C THR A 142 12.17 2.95 2.38
N ASN A 143 11.00 2.73 1.80
CA ASN A 143 10.46 3.62 0.78
C ASN A 143 8.96 3.41 0.59
N GLY A 144 8.40 4.24 -0.26
CA GLY A 144 6.99 4.18 -0.57
C GLY A 144 6.61 4.96 -1.83
N ILE A 145 5.33 4.89 -2.16
CA ILE A 145 4.73 5.67 -3.24
C ILE A 145 3.44 6.31 -2.77
N ILE A 146 3.24 7.57 -3.13
CA ILE A 146 1.98 8.28 -2.95
C ILE A 146 1.30 8.35 -4.31
N ASN A 147 0.07 7.86 -4.38
CA ASN A 147 -0.76 7.86 -5.58
C ASN A 147 -1.88 8.87 -5.44
N TYR A 148 -2.12 9.68 -6.46
CA TYR A 148 -3.22 10.64 -6.50
C TYR A 148 -4.25 10.23 -7.55
N CYS A 149 -5.44 9.82 -7.09
CA CYS A 149 -6.57 9.47 -7.93
C CYS A 149 -6.31 8.34 -8.95
N ASN A 150 -5.38 7.43 -8.65
CA ASN A 150 -4.98 6.38 -9.60
C ASN A 150 -5.98 5.22 -9.64
N VAL A 151 -6.34 4.84 -10.87
CA VAL A 151 -6.80 3.49 -11.21
C VAL A 151 -5.57 2.66 -11.50
N LEU A 152 -5.48 1.46 -10.92
CA LEU A 152 -4.30 0.61 -11.05
C LEU A 152 -4.70 -0.72 -11.71
N PRO A 153 -4.12 -1.06 -12.88
CA PRO A 153 -4.25 -2.38 -13.45
C PRO A 153 -3.73 -3.46 -12.51
N TYR A 154 -4.13 -4.70 -12.73
CA TYR A 154 -3.64 -5.83 -11.93
C TYR A 154 -2.11 -6.00 -12.05
N HIS A 155 -1.44 -6.06 -10.91
CA HIS A 155 0.01 -6.22 -10.81
C HIS A 155 0.41 -6.99 -9.52
N TYR A 156 1.71 -7.30 -9.45
CA TYR A 156 2.40 -7.82 -8.26
C TYR A 156 3.56 -6.89 -7.93
N ASP A 157 3.87 -6.74 -6.64
CA ASP A 157 4.98 -5.93 -6.14
C ASP A 157 6.30 -6.72 -6.11
N VAL A 158 6.74 -7.21 -7.26
CA VAL A 158 7.93 -8.11 -7.38
C VAL A 158 9.27 -7.46 -6.96
N GLY A 159 9.27 -6.14 -6.77
CA GLY A 159 10.42 -5.38 -6.24
C GLY A 159 10.51 -5.40 -4.71
N ASN A 160 9.43 -5.76 -4.02
CA ASN A 160 9.40 -5.83 -2.55
C ASN A 160 10.17 -7.05 -2.05
N PHE A 161 10.54 -7.00 -0.77
CA PHE A 161 11.09 -8.17 -0.09
C PHE A 161 10.09 -9.33 -0.17
N GLU A 162 10.53 -10.51 -0.59
CA GLU A 162 9.65 -11.66 -0.75
C GLU A 162 9.07 -12.08 0.62
N GLY A 163 7.75 -12.27 0.68
CA GLY A 163 7.03 -12.58 1.91
C GLY A 163 6.78 -11.39 2.84
N ALA A 164 7.21 -10.17 2.50
CA ALA A 164 6.84 -8.96 3.24
C ALA A 164 5.45 -8.44 2.81
N CYS A 165 4.73 -7.81 3.73
CA CYS A 165 3.51 -7.09 3.40
C CYS A 165 3.78 -5.69 2.85
N THR A 166 2.97 -5.31 1.86
CA THR A 166 2.72 -3.94 1.44
C THR A 166 1.66 -3.33 2.37
N CYS A 167 1.90 -2.12 2.86
CA CYS A 167 0.95 -1.39 3.71
C CYS A 167 0.44 -0.13 3.00
N VAL A 168 -0.87 -0.01 2.82
CA VAL A 168 -1.51 1.07 2.06
C VAL A 168 -2.41 1.89 2.98
N LEU A 169 -2.00 3.10 3.34
CA LEU A 169 -2.88 4.09 3.95
C LEU A 169 -3.72 4.76 2.85
N THR A 170 -5.03 4.83 3.04
CA THR A 170 -5.97 5.47 2.11
C THR A 170 -6.54 6.72 2.73
N LEU A 171 -6.48 7.83 1.99
CA LEU A 171 -7.14 9.09 2.29
C LEU A 171 -8.17 9.33 1.19
N SER A 172 -9.43 9.51 1.55
CA SER A 172 -10.48 9.64 0.54
C SER A 172 -11.52 10.69 0.93
N HIS A 173 -12.06 11.35 -0.09
CA HIS A 173 -13.09 12.34 0.08
C HIS A 173 -14.05 12.30 -1.11
N ASN A 174 -15.35 12.15 -0.84
CA ASN A 174 -16.42 12.24 -1.84
C ASN A 174 -16.18 11.43 -3.13
N ILE A 175 -15.84 10.15 -2.98
CA ILE A 175 -15.70 9.22 -4.12
C ILE A 175 -16.68 8.05 -4.02
N LYS A 176 -17.01 7.45 -5.18
CA LYS A 176 -17.71 6.16 -5.28
C LYS A 176 -16.94 5.20 -6.17
N GLY A 177 -16.63 4.01 -5.66
CA GLY A 177 -15.75 3.03 -6.32
C GLY A 177 -14.32 3.11 -5.79
N GLY A 178 -13.33 2.72 -6.60
CA GLY A 178 -11.91 2.87 -6.24
C GLY A 178 -11.43 1.78 -5.29
N TYR A 179 -12.06 0.60 -5.40
CA TYR A 179 -11.81 -0.52 -4.53
C TYR A 179 -10.44 -1.13 -4.81
N LEU A 180 -9.71 -1.48 -3.76
CA LEU A 180 -8.51 -2.32 -3.88
C LEU A 180 -8.96 -3.78 -3.97
N VAL A 181 -8.75 -4.42 -5.12
CA VAL A 181 -9.31 -5.73 -5.45
C VAL A 181 -8.25 -6.82 -5.38
N PHE A 182 -8.58 -7.93 -4.72
CA PHE A 182 -7.81 -9.17 -4.68
C PHE A 182 -8.62 -10.27 -5.37
N PRO A 183 -8.49 -10.45 -6.70
CA PRO A 183 -9.44 -11.26 -7.45
C PRO A 183 -9.38 -12.74 -7.11
N LYS A 184 -8.19 -13.28 -6.74
CA LYS A 184 -8.07 -14.67 -6.26
C LYS A 184 -8.84 -14.91 -4.97
N LEU A 185 -9.10 -13.86 -4.20
CA LEU A 185 -9.91 -13.92 -2.97
C LEU A 185 -11.38 -13.55 -3.24
N ARG A 186 -11.69 -12.99 -4.42
CA ARG A 186 -12.96 -12.31 -4.72
C ARG A 186 -13.36 -11.30 -3.63
N VAL A 187 -12.36 -10.62 -3.09
CA VAL A 187 -12.50 -9.61 -2.05
C VAL A 187 -12.04 -8.27 -2.60
N ALA A 188 -12.74 -7.21 -2.22
CA ALA A 188 -12.32 -5.84 -2.47
C ALA A 188 -12.42 -5.03 -1.18
N PHE A 189 -11.44 -4.16 -0.96
CA PHE A 189 -11.43 -3.23 0.17
C PHE A 189 -11.97 -1.88 -0.28
N GLU A 190 -12.96 -1.37 0.45
CA GLU A 190 -13.48 -0.02 0.26
C GLU A 190 -12.40 1.01 0.59
N PRO A 191 -12.18 2.05 -0.25
CA PRO A 191 -11.24 3.11 0.05
C PRO A 191 -11.84 4.07 1.08
N LYS A 192 -12.22 3.57 2.25
CA LYS A 192 -12.71 4.39 3.36
C LYS A 192 -11.61 5.33 3.82
N ASP A 193 -11.99 6.54 4.19
CA ASP A 193 -11.04 7.54 4.61
C ASP A 193 -10.28 7.09 5.86
N CYS A 194 -8.98 7.40 5.89
CA CYS A 194 -8.01 6.98 6.90
C CYS A 194 -7.95 5.45 7.11
N SER A 195 -8.29 4.61 6.12
CA SER A 195 -8.17 3.14 6.24
C SER A 195 -6.79 2.62 5.85
N ILE A 196 -6.41 1.46 6.39
CA ILE A 196 -5.15 0.79 6.10
C ILE A 196 -5.42 -0.61 5.53
N ALA A 197 -4.87 -0.90 4.35
CA ALA A 197 -4.80 -2.25 3.81
C ALA A 197 -3.39 -2.81 3.99
N ILE A 198 -3.28 -4.03 4.50
CA ILE A 198 -2.00 -4.73 4.72
C ILE A 198 -2.11 -6.09 4.07
N PHE A 199 -1.23 -6.39 3.12
CA PHE A 199 -1.31 -7.63 2.36
C PHE A 199 0.04 -7.96 1.73
N ASP A 200 0.23 -9.23 1.37
CA ASP A 200 1.43 -9.67 0.65
C ASP A 200 1.34 -9.29 -0.83
N GLY A 201 1.82 -8.09 -1.19
CA GLY A 201 1.77 -7.58 -2.56
C GLY A 201 2.64 -8.36 -3.54
N TYR A 202 3.59 -9.15 -3.05
CA TYR A 202 4.47 -9.98 -3.87
C TYR A 202 3.71 -11.18 -4.45
N TYR A 203 2.91 -11.88 -3.63
CA TYR A 203 2.17 -13.07 -4.07
C TYR A 203 0.69 -12.84 -4.37
N LEU A 204 0.11 -11.75 -3.87
CA LEU A 204 -1.31 -11.45 -4.04
C LEU A 204 -1.52 -10.47 -5.19
N LEU A 205 -2.09 -10.97 -6.29
CA LEU A 205 -2.47 -10.12 -7.43
C LEU A 205 -3.46 -9.08 -6.94
N HIS A 206 -3.21 -7.81 -7.25
CA HIS A 206 -4.09 -6.74 -6.80
C HIS A 206 -4.11 -5.57 -7.79
N GLY A 207 -5.15 -4.75 -7.67
CA GLY A 207 -5.37 -3.58 -8.52
C GLY A 207 -6.48 -2.70 -7.95
N VAL A 208 -6.71 -1.54 -8.55
CA VAL A 208 -7.73 -0.58 -8.11
C VAL A 208 -8.79 -0.39 -9.20
N THR A 209 -10.07 -0.55 -8.85
CA THR A 209 -11.17 -0.31 -9.81
C THR A 209 -11.25 1.16 -10.21
N PRO A 210 -11.89 1.48 -11.34
CA PRO A 210 -12.35 2.84 -11.61
C PRO A 210 -13.23 3.38 -10.47
N PHE A 211 -13.31 4.71 -10.39
CA PHE A 211 -14.16 5.42 -9.43
C PHE A 211 -14.69 6.72 -10.02
N ARG A 212 -15.75 7.24 -9.41
CA ARG A 212 -16.33 8.54 -9.73
C ARG A 212 -16.08 9.50 -8.58
N LYS A 213 -15.72 10.73 -8.94
CA LYS A 213 -15.72 11.89 -8.04
C LYS A 213 -17.16 12.38 -7.88
N LEU A 214 -17.57 12.65 -6.65
CA LEU A 214 -18.91 13.13 -6.31
C LEU A 214 -18.93 14.64 -6.03
N SER A 215 -17.76 15.28 -5.97
CA SER A 215 -17.57 16.72 -5.82
C SER A 215 -16.28 17.17 -6.53
N GLU A 216 -16.11 18.47 -6.73
CA GLU A 216 -14.92 19.04 -7.40
C GLU A 216 -13.63 18.83 -6.60
N ASP A 217 -13.73 18.89 -5.27
CA ASP A 217 -12.66 18.66 -4.31
C ASP A 217 -12.44 17.17 -3.97
N ALA A 218 -13.18 16.25 -4.61
CA ALA A 218 -13.06 14.82 -4.34
C ALA A 218 -11.68 14.26 -4.73
N TYR A 219 -11.14 13.40 -3.87
CA TYR A 219 -9.86 12.73 -4.07
C TYR A 219 -9.84 11.31 -3.52
N ARG A 220 -8.90 10.52 -4.05
CA ARG A 220 -8.47 9.24 -3.51
C ARG A 220 -6.96 9.21 -3.53
N ILE A 221 -6.34 9.37 -2.37
CA ILE A 221 -4.89 9.31 -2.22
C ILE A 221 -4.54 8.02 -1.49
N THR A 222 -3.51 7.32 -1.97
CA THR A 222 -2.92 6.23 -1.20
C THR A 222 -1.46 6.48 -0.93
N ILE A 223 -1.02 6.21 0.29
CA ILE A 223 0.38 6.27 0.73
C ILE A 223 0.79 4.84 1.03
N VAL A 224 1.65 4.28 0.20
CA VAL A 224 2.06 2.88 0.25
C VAL A 224 3.45 2.80 0.86
N TYR A 225 3.59 2.02 1.93
CA TYR A 225 4.84 1.76 2.64
C TYR A 225 5.30 0.33 2.39
N TYR A 226 6.57 0.17 2.00
CA TYR A 226 7.15 -1.13 1.70
C TYR A 226 8.69 -1.11 1.84
N THR A 227 9.28 -2.30 1.74
CA THR A 227 10.73 -2.49 1.76
C THR A 227 11.15 -3.10 0.44
N MET A 228 11.99 -2.39 -0.33
CA MET A 228 12.53 -2.92 -1.59
C MET A 228 13.72 -3.83 -1.33
N LYS A 229 13.75 -4.97 -2.03
CA LYS A 229 14.88 -5.93 -1.95
C LYS A 229 16.20 -5.30 -2.36
N GLU A 230 16.19 -4.37 -3.30
CA GLU A 230 17.42 -3.82 -3.88
C GLU A 230 18.13 -2.82 -2.95
N VAL A 231 17.42 -2.28 -1.94
CA VAL A 231 18.01 -1.38 -0.95
C VAL A 231 19.08 -2.09 -0.12
N SER A 232 19.01 -3.42 0.04
CA SER A 232 20.08 -4.18 0.69
C SER A 232 21.41 -4.12 -0.07
N ASN A 233 21.40 -3.79 -1.37
CA ASN A 233 22.63 -3.66 -2.15
C ASN A 233 23.39 -2.36 -1.86
N LEU A 234 22.75 -1.38 -1.21
CA LEU A 234 23.41 -0.15 -0.72
C LEU A 234 24.44 -0.40 0.38
N GLN A 235 24.52 -1.63 0.91
CA GLN A 235 25.58 -2.02 1.84
C GLN A 235 26.98 -2.04 1.21
N ARG A 236 27.08 -2.06 -0.13
CA ARG A 236 28.34 -2.27 -0.86
C ARG A 236 29.06 -0.99 -1.31
N ALA A 237 28.62 0.19 -0.86
CA ALA A 237 29.23 1.48 -1.18
C ALA A 237 29.79 2.16 0.08
#